data_AF-A0AA86M9P3-F1
#
_entry.id   AF-A0AA86M9P3-F1
#
_cell.length_a   1.000
_cell.length_b   1.000
_cell.length_c   1.000
_cell.angle_alpha   90.00
_cell.angle_beta   90.00
_cell.angle_gamma   90.00
#
_symmetry.space_group_name_H-M   'P 1'
#
loop_
_entity.id
_entity.type
_entity.pdbx_description
1 polymer ?
#
loop_
_entity_poly.entity_id
_entity_poly.type
_entity_poly.pdbx_seq_one_letter_code
_entity_poly.pdbx_strand_id
1 'polypeptide(L)'
;MKYHLEEKLQSCHVKKEMLTKLEEYFLNKAPEILKNSEARVCSCARIKEEMGTLELNSISEYQHEKFSPSTKMIRLQNHSFGSESHTIDVYFYKGGSATCDISITGENPKEKAIAILNGVKEIVEQYKTYHGVLHSRFVSWSHALPGAAFAMYLYNNKYLTAGWAIGVYFVLSILSSLVVDYVYPKVDIESSAVISPKKIFHYILTVVVIGIFVAGFIQSRLFK
;
A
#
# COMPACT_ATOMS: atom_id res chain seq x y z
N MET A 1 -15.58 24.77 -16.28
CA MET A 1 -14.48 23.93 -16.82
C MET A 1 -14.35 22.69 -15.93
N LYS A 2 -14.06 21.51 -16.48
CA LYS A 2 -13.85 20.28 -15.70
C LYS A 2 -12.37 19.92 -15.65
N TYR A 3 -11.89 19.56 -14.47
CA TYR A 3 -10.55 19.02 -14.27
C TYR A 3 -10.64 17.70 -13.49
N HIS A 4 -9.71 16.81 -13.77
CA HIS A 4 -9.58 15.53 -13.09
C HIS A 4 -8.10 15.26 -12.82
N LEU A 5 -7.83 14.77 -11.61
CA LEU A 5 -6.50 14.50 -11.08
C LEU A 5 -6.56 13.18 -10.31
N GLU A 6 -5.79 12.20 -10.77
CA GLU A 6 -5.58 10.95 -10.05
C GLU A 6 -4.11 10.88 -9.63
N GLU A 7 -3.85 10.66 -8.35
CA GLU A 7 -2.49 10.51 -7.84
C GLU A 7 -2.37 9.39 -6.81
N LYS A 8 -1.28 8.62 -6.91
CA LYS A 8 -0.90 7.64 -5.91
C LYS A 8 -0.36 8.35 -4.66
N LEU A 9 -0.92 7.97 -3.52
CA LEU A 9 -0.46 8.44 -2.22
C LEU A 9 0.70 7.56 -1.73
N GLN A 10 1.44 8.08 -0.75
CA GLN A 10 2.53 7.35 -0.14
C GLN A 10 2.07 6.13 0.65
N SER A 11 3.02 5.25 0.95
CA SER A 11 2.76 4.11 1.83
C SER A 11 2.39 4.59 3.23
N CYS A 12 1.33 4.02 3.79
CA CYS A 12 0.76 4.47 5.07
C CYS A 12 0.13 3.33 5.86
N HIS A 13 -0.04 3.57 7.16
CA HIS A 13 -0.75 2.71 8.08
C HIS A 13 -2.14 3.31 8.37
N VAL A 14 -3.19 2.66 7.87
CA VAL A 14 -4.56 3.16 7.87
C VAL A 14 -5.20 2.86 9.22
N LYS A 15 -5.32 3.90 10.04
CA LYS A 15 -6.05 3.88 11.31
C LYS A 15 -7.39 4.58 11.18
N LYS A 16 -8.34 4.25 12.07
CA LYS A 16 -9.61 4.99 12.17
C LYS A 16 -9.37 6.50 12.39
N GLU A 17 -8.39 6.85 13.21
CA GLU A 17 -8.01 8.26 13.46
C GLU A 17 -7.58 9.00 12.18
N MET A 18 -6.79 8.36 11.31
CA MET A 18 -6.39 8.94 10.03
C MET A 18 -7.59 9.21 9.14
N LEU A 19 -8.50 8.24 9.03
CA LEU A 19 -9.71 8.39 8.24
C LEU A 19 -10.64 9.47 8.80
N THR A 20 -10.69 9.61 10.13
CA THR A 20 -11.45 10.67 10.81
C THR A 20 -10.88 12.04 10.45
N LYS A 21 -9.56 12.22 10.50
CA LYS A 21 -8.90 13.48 10.07
C LYS A 21 -9.14 13.79 8.60
N LEU A 22 -9.16 12.78 7.73
CA LEU A 22 -9.49 12.96 6.31
C LEU A 22 -10.95 13.39 6.12
N GLU A 23 -11.88 12.77 6.84
CA GLU A 23 -13.29 13.16 6.80
C GLU A 23 -13.49 14.58 7.32
N GLU A 24 -12.90 14.93 8.47
CA GLU A 24 -12.92 16.30 9.02
C GLU A 24 -12.33 17.32 8.03
N TYR A 25 -11.25 16.94 7.33
CA TYR A 25 -10.67 17.77 6.27
C TYR A 25 -11.66 18.00 5.12
N PHE A 26 -12.35 16.96 4.66
CA PHE A 26 -13.35 17.07 3.61
C PHE A 26 -14.60 17.85 4.01
N LEU A 27 -14.96 17.83 5.30
CA LEU A 27 -16.12 18.54 5.82
C LEU A 27 -15.82 20.01 6.17
N ASN A 28 -14.60 20.32 6.61
CA ASN A 28 -14.27 21.65 7.13
C ASN A 28 -13.38 22.46 6.17
N LYS A 29 -12.23 21.90 5.73
CA LYS A 29 -11.24 22.65 4.93
C LYS A 29 -11.49 22.58 3.43
N ALA A 30 -11.89 21.42 2.89
CA ALA A 30 -12.14 21.29 1.46
C ALA A 30 -13.25 22.24 0.94
N PRO A 31 -14.38 22.45 1.66
CA PRO A 31 -15.40 23.39 1.23
C PRO A 31 -14.91 24.84 1.18
N GLU A 32 -14.02 25.25 2.09
CA GLU A 32 -13.39 26.58 2.07
C GLU A 32 -12.56 26.80 0.79
N ILE A 33 -11.79 25.78 0.37
CA ILE A 33 -11.00 25.80 -0.87
C ILE A 33 -11.93 25.87 -2.09
N LEU A 34 -13.01 25.10 -2.06
CA LEU A 34 -13.98 25.02 -3.15
C LEU A 34 -14.83 26.29 -3.26
N LYS A 35 -14.93 27.09 -2.19
CA LYS A 35 -15.85 28.23 -2.03
C LYS A 35 -17.32 27.83 -2.21
N ASN A 36 -17.64 26.56 -1.98
CA ASN A 36 -18.97 25.98 -2.13
C ASN A 36 -19.75 26.16 -0.82
N SER A 37 -20.37 27.34 -0.64
CA SER A 37 -21.19 27.64 0.55
C SER A 37 -22.59 27.00 0.53
N GLU A 38 -23.09 26.55 -0.63
CA GLU A 38 -24.48 26.08 -0.80
C GLU A 38 -24.63 24.61 -1.22
N ALA A 39 -23.54 23.93 -1.61
CA ALA A 39 -23.63 22.58 -2.15
C ALA A 39 -23.86 21.55 -1.04
N ARG A 40 -24.80 20.62 -1.23
CA ARG A 40 -24.99 19.46 -0.33
C ARG A 40 -23.75 18.57 -0.41
N VAL A 41 -22.86 18.72 0.55
CA VAL A 41 -21.66 17.88 0.69
C VAL A 41 -22.10 16.54 1.29
N CYS A 42 -21.94 15.48 0.51
CA CYS A 42 -22.11 14.12 1.00
C CYS A 42 -20.72 13.50 1.20
N SER A 43 -20.38 13.22 2.46
CA SER A 43 -19.26 12.36 2.81
C SER A 43 -19.80 10.95 3.03
N CYS A 44 -19.14 9.93 2.51
CA CYS A 44 -19.46 8.55 2.83
C CYS A 44 -18.19 7.70 2.89
N ALA A 45 -18.21 6.71 3.77
CA ALA A 45 -17.14 5.74 3.90
C ALA A 45 -17.66 4.38 3.43
N ARG A 46 -16.90 3.69 2.58
CA ARG A 46 -17.18 2.31 2.18
C ARG A 46 -16.04 1.41 2.60
N ILE A 47 -16.34 0.41 3.42
CA ILE A 47 -15.40 -0.58 3.91
C ILE A 47 -15.73 -1.90 3.23
N LYS A 48 -14.90 -2.30 2.28
CA LYS A 48 -15.05 -3.57 1.55
C LYS A 48 -14.36 -4.68 2.33
N GLU A 49 -15.11 -5.69 2.71
CA GLU A 49 -14.65 -6.89 3.40
C GLU A 49 -14.79 -8.13 2.49
N GLU A 50 -14.45 -9.32 3.00
CA GLU A 50 -14.62 -10.57 2.26
C GLU A 50 -16.09 -10.92 1.98
N MET A 51 -16.95 -10.68 2.97
CA MET A 51 -18.37 -11.11 2.93
C MET A 51 -19.31 -10.03 2.39
N GLY A 52 -18.84 -8.80 2.18
CA GLY A 52 -19.70 -7.70 1.74
C GLY A 52 -19.01 -6.34 1.79
N THR A 53 -19.79 -5.29 1.57
CA THR A 53 -19.35 -3.90 1.71
C THR A 53 -20.22 -3.22 2.76
N LEU A 54 -19.58 -2.65 3.77
CA LEU A 54 -20.24 -1.79 4.75
C LEU A 54 -20.21 -0.35 4.23
N GLU A 55 -21.38 0.26 4.07
CA GLU A 55 -21.52 1.66 3.70
C GLU A 55 -21.92 2.47 4.93
N LEU A 56 -21.21 3.56 5.17
CA LEU A 56 -21.39 4.47 6.31
C LEU A 56 -21.52 5.90 5.79
N ASN A 57 -22.32 6.72 6.46
CA ASN A 57 -22.38 8.15 6.14
C ASN A 57 -21.20 8.90 6.76
N SER A 58 -20.63 8.36 7.84
CA SER A 58 -19.42 8.91 8.45
C SER A 58 -18.55 7.79 8.99
N ILE A 59 -17.23 7.96 8.95
CA ILE A 59 -16.30 7.01 9.58
C ILE A 59 -16.49 6.94 11.10
N SER A 60 -17.08 7.97 11.71
CA SER A 60 -17.44 7.96 13.14
C SER A 60 -18.47 6.89 13.48
N GLU A 61 -19.36 6.53 12.54
CA GLU A 61 -20.36 5.47 12.69
C GLU A 61 -19.74 4.06 12.80
N TYR A 62 -18.48 3.89 12.39
CA TYR A 62 -17.78 2.63 12.55
C TYR A 62 -17.50 2.35 14.03
N GLN A 63 -18.17 1.37 14.63
CA GLN A 63 -18.16 1.18 16.08
C GLN A 63 -16.82 0.72 16.66
N HIS A 64 -15.98 0.06 15.87
CA HIS A 64 -14.73 -0.53 16.33
C HIS A 64 -13.56 0.44 16.14
N GLU A 65 -12.57 0.37 17.04
CA GLU A 65 -11.32 1.14 16.88
C GLU A 65 -10.44 0.58 15.76
N LYS A 66 -10.46 -0.74 15.58
CA LYS A 66 -9.68 -1.47 14.57
C LYS A 66 -10.60 -2.10 13.53
N PHE A 67 -10.11 -2.21 12.30
CA PHE A 67 -10.85 -2.82 11.20
C PHE A 67 -10.89 -4.34 11.31
N SER A 68 -11.84 -4.94 10.62
CA SER A 68 -11.90 -6.39 10.47
C SER A 68 -10.62 -6.91 9.79
N PRO A 69 -10.10 -8.08 10.19
CA PRO A 69 -9.01 -8.76 9.47
C PRO A 69 -9.32 -8.99 7.99
N SER A 70 -10.59 -9.13 7.63
CA SER A 70 -11.07 -9.38 6.27
C SER A 70 -11.25 -8.11 5.44
N THR A 71 -11.02 -6.91 6.00
CA THR A 71 -11.08 -5.66 5.24
C THR A 71 -10.05 -5.65 4.11
N LYS A 72 -10.51 -5.47 2.87
CA LYS A 72 -9.71 -5.44 1.65
C LYS A 72 -9.48 -4.03 1.13
N MET A 73 -10.46 -3.14 1.30
CA MET A 73 -10.37 -1.77 0.84
C MET A 73 -11.23 -0.85 1.69
N ILE A 74 -10.74 0.36 1.91
CA ILE A 74 -11.51 1.46 2.50
C ILE A 74 -11.54 2.61 1.48
N ARG A 75 -12.72 3.12 1.18
CA ARG A 75 -12.93 4.31 0.35
C ARG A 75 -13.56 5.39 1.19
N LEU A 76 -12.94 6.57 1.23
CA LEU A 76 -13.59 7.80 1.67
C LEU A 76 -13.99 8.58 0.43
N GLN A 77 -15.26 8.93 0.32
CA GLN A 77 -15.80 9.67 -0.79
C GLN A 77 -16.45 10.95 -0.28
N ASN A 78 -16.10 12.07 -0.87
CA ASN A 78 -16.75 13.35 -0.67
C ASN A 78 -17.19 13.90 -2.03
N HIS A 79 -18.47 14.23 -2.17
CA HIS A 79 -18.95 14.77 -3.43
C HIS A 79 -20.04 15.82 -3.23
N SER A 80 -20.19 16.68 -4.23
CA SER A 80 -21.28 17.63 -4.33
C SER A 80 -21.81 17.69 -5.76
N PHE A 81 -23.12 17.95 -5.86
CA PHE A 81 -23.81 18.10 -7.14
C PHE A 81 -24.26 19.56 -7.31
N GLY A 82 -24.16 20.08 -8.53
CA GLY A 82 -24.49 21.47 -8.84
C GLY A 82 -23.80 21.96 -10.11
N SER A 83 -23.93 23.26 -10.38
CA SER A 83 -23.19 23.96 -11.44
C SER A 83 -21.68 23.96 -11.18
N GLU A 84 -21.29 24.17 -9.92
CA GLU A 84 -19.99 23.78 -9.39
C GLU A 84 -20.15 22.44 -8.67
N SER A 85 -19.42 21.42 -9.12
CA SER A 85 -19.50 20.07 -8.57
C SER A 85 -18.11 19.52 -8.33
N HIS A 86 -17.99 18.64 -7.35
CA HIS A 86 -16.74 17.95 -7.08
C HIS A 86 -16.99 16.50 -6.67
N THR A 87 -15.99 15.68 -6.93
CA THR A 87 -15.87 14.32 -6.41
C THR A 87 -14.44 14.18 -5.92
N ILE A 88 -14.27 13.79 -4.67
CA ILE A 88 -12.99 13.49 -4.04
C ILE A 88 -13.12 12.06 -3.51
N ASP A 89 -12.31 11.16 -4.02
CA ASP A 89 -12.29 9.77 -3.63
C ASP A 89 -10.88 9.39 -3.16
N VAL A 90 -10.77 8.89 -1.94
CA VAL A 90 -9.51 8.35 -1.42
C VAL A 90 -9.68 6.87 -1.15
N TYR A 91 -8.88 6.08 -1.84
CA TYR A 91 -8.88 4.62 -1.77
C TYR A 91 -7.66 4.11 -1.02
N PHE A 92 -7.90 3.16 -0.12
CA PHE A 92 -6.86 2.43 0.59
C PHE A 92 -7.05 0.93 0.34
N TYR A 93 -6.26 0.35 -0.57
CA TYR A 93 -6.30 -1.08 -0.87
C TYR A 93 -5.31 -1.84 0.01
N LYS A 94 -5.76 -2.78 0.85
CA LYS A 94 -4.88 -3.57 1.72
C LYS A 94 -3.81 -4.29 0.92
N GLY A 95 -2.54 -4.08 1.25
CA GLY A 95 -1.39 -4.62 0.51
C GLY A 95 -1.13 -3.97 -0.85
N GLY A 96 -2.07 -3.19 -1.37
CA GLY A 96 -1.97 -2.44 -2.62
C GLY A 96 -1.49 -1.01 -2.39
N SER A 97 -1.90 -0.10 -3.28
CA SER A 97 -1.56 1.33 -3.18
C SER A 97 -2.71 2.12 -2.54
N ALA A 98 -2.38 3.28 -1.99
CA ALA A 98 -3.37 4.30 -1.67
C ALA A 98 -3.47 5.28 -2.86
N THR A 99 -4.66 5.72 -3.21
CA THR A 99 -4.91 6.58 -4.37
C THR A 99 -5.89 7.66 -4.01
N CYS A 100 -5.67 8.89 -4.49
CA CYS A 100 -6.61 9.99 -4.42
C CYS A 100 -7.05 10.36 -5.84
N ASP A 101 -8.34 10.32 -6.09
CA ASP A 101 -8.99 10.76 -7.32
C ASP A 101 -9.85 11.99 -7.01
N ILE A 102 -9.58 13.09 -7.71
CA ILE A 102 -10.28 14.35 -7.55
C ILE A 102 -10.81 14.78 -8.92
N SER A 103 -12.11 15.03 -9.01
CA SER A 103 -12.74 15.70 -10.14
C SER A 103 -13.45 16.95 -9.68
N ILE A 104 -13.18 18.09 -10.31
CA ILE A 104 -13.79 19.38 -9.98
C ILE A 104 -14.30 20.04 -11.25
N THR A 105 -15.51 20.56 -11.18
CA THR A 105 -16.12 21.42 -12.18
C THR A 105 -16.40 22.78 -11.56
N GLY A 106 -15.89 23.86 -12.15
CA GLY A 106 -16.10 25.22 -11.66
C GLY A 106 -15.01 26.18 -12.12
N GLU A 107 -14.82 27.24 -11.34
CA GLU A 107 -13.70 28.17 -11.49
C GLU A 107 -12.38 27.62 -10.90
N ASN A 108 -11.27 27.84 -11.60
CA ASN A 108 -9.92 27.38 -11.23
C ASN A 108 -9.85 25.93 -10.71
N PRO A 109 -10.46 24.95 -11.41
CA PRO A 109 -10.64 23.60 -10.90
C PRO A 109 -9.31 22.86 -10.70
N LYS A 110 -8.26 23.23 -11.45
CA LYS A 110 -6.91 22.68 -11.31
C LYS A 110 -6.24 23.08 -9.99
N GLU A 111 -6.28 24.37 -9.66
CA GLU A 111 -5.67 24.89 -8.42
C GLU A 111 -6.39 24.34 -7.20
N LYS A 112 -7.73 24.32 -7.23
CA LYS A 112 -8.55 23.71 -6.18
C LYS A 112 -8.21 22.22 -5.99
N ALA A 113 -8.06 21.45 -7.07
CA ALA A 113 -7.72 20.03 -7.00
C ALA A 113 -6.33 19.79 -6.40
N ILE A 114 -5.33 20.58 -6.78
CA ILE A 114 -3.97 20.50 -6.24
C ILE A 114 -3.95 20.87 -4.75
N ALA A 115 -4.67 21.92 -4.35
CA ALA A 115 -4.77 22.32 -2.95
C ALA A 115 -5.43 21.22 -2.10
N ILE A 116 -6.53 20.63 -2.59
CA ILE A 116 -7.22 19.52 -1.92
C ILE A 116 -6.28 18.33 -1.75
N LEU A 117 -5.61 17.91 -2.83
CA LEU A 117 -4.66 16.81 -2.84
C LEU A 117 -3.51 17.03 -1.85
N ASN A 118 -2.97 18.25 -1.77
CA ASN A 118 -1.88 18.56 -0.85
C ASN A 118 -2.31 18.38 0.62
N GLY A 119 -3.52 18.81 0.98
CA GLY A 119 -4.05 18.56 2.32
C GLY A 119 -4.29 17.06 2.60
N VAL A 120 -4.75 16.29 1.61
CA VAL A 120 -4.85 14.82 1.73
C VAL A 120 -3.47 14.19 1.96
N LYS A 121 -2.45 14.61 1.18
CA LYS A 121 -1.07 14.13 1.34
C LYS A 121 -0.50 14.46 2.71
N GLU A 122 -0.73 15.67 3.21
CA GLU A 122 -0.25 16.11 4.53
C GLU A 122 -0.81 15.22 5.65
N ILE A 123 -2.11 14.89 5.60
CA ILE A 123 -2.74 14.00 6.59
C ILE A 123 -2.15 12.60 6.48
N VAL A 124 -2.02 12.06 5.26
CA VAL A 124 -1.47 10.70 5.05
C VAL A 124 0.01 10.60 5.45
N GLU A 125 0.79 11.69 5.31
CA GLU A 125 2.20 11.76 5.72
C GLU A 125 2.40 11.50 7.21
N GLN A 126 1.46 11.93 8.05
CA GLN A 126 1.50 11.71 9.50
C GLN A 126 1.40 10.21 9.87
N TYR A 127 0.89 9.39 8.95
CA TYR A 127 0.71 7.94 9.13
C TYR A 127 1.57 7.14 8.13
N LYS A 128 2.60 7.75 7.55
CA LYS A 128 3.44 7.08 6.56
C LYS A 128 4.14 5.84 7.13
N THR A 129 4.34 4.85 6.29
CA THR A 129 5.19 3.70 6.57
C THR A 129 6.41 3.73 5.68
N TYR A 130 7.54 3.25 6.19
CA TYR A 130 8.75 3.09 5.37
C TYR A 130 8.68 1.87 4.44
N HIS A 131 7.54 1.17 4.40
CA HIS A 131 7.34 -0.03 3.59
C HIS A 131 7.59 0.22 2.11
N GLY A 132 7.20 1.38 1.55
CA GLY A 132 7.49 1.70 0.15
C GLY A 132 8.99 1.79 -0.17
N VAL A 133 9.78 2.38 0.74
CA VAL A 133 11.25 2.49 0.59
C VAL A 133 11.90 1.12 0.78
N LEU A 134 11.45 0.38 1.80
CA LEU A 134 11.92 -0.98 2.07
C LEU A 134 11.58 -1.91 0.91
N HIS A 135 10.43 -1.76 0.28
CA HIS A 135 10.02 -2.53 -0.89
C HIS A 135 11.02 -2.37 -2.04
N SER A 136 11.32 -1.13 -2.42
CA SER A 136 12.30 -0.84 -3.48
C SER A 136 13.70 -1.38 -3.16
N ARG A 137 14.19 -1.18 -1.93
CA ARG A 137 15.52 -1.65 -1.53
C ARG A 137 15.60 -3.16 -1.42
N PHE A 138 14.58 -3.80 -0.85
CA PHE A 138 14.57 -5.24 -0.63
C PHE A 138 14.38 -5.99 -1.95
N VAL A 139 13.54 -5.50 -2.86
CA VAL A 139 13.46 -6.05 -4.23
C VAL A 139 14.84 -5.98 -4.90
N SER A 140 15.51 -4.82 -4.83
CA SER A 140 16.86 -4.66 -5.40
C SER A 140 17.87 -5.64 -4.79
N TRP A 141 17.93 -5.76 -3.46
CA TRP A 141 18.85 -6.67 -2.77
C TRP A 141 18.52 -8.14 -3.01
N SER A 142 17.23 -8.45 -3.14
CA SER A 142 16.77 -9.81 -3.41
C SER A 142 17.13 -10.31 -4.80
N HIS A 143 17.45 -9.42 -5.73
CA HIS A 143 18.04 -9.79 -7.02
C HIS A 143 19.57 -9.76 -6.98
N ALA A 144 20.16 -8.77 -6.30
CA ALA A 144 21.61 -8.61 -6.23
C ALA A 144 22.32 -9.76 -5.50
N LEU A 145 21.82 -10.19 -4.33
CA LEU A 145 22.47 -11.23 -3.53
C LEU A 145 22.44 -12.61 -4.19
N PRO A 146 21.30 -13.11 -4.71
CA PRO A 146 21.28 -14.37 -5.46
C PRO A 146 22.05 -14.28 -6.78
N GLY A 147 22.04 -13.12 -7.44
CA GLY A 147 22.83 -12.89 -8.66
C GLY A 147 24.33 -12.98 -8.41
N ALA A 148 24.82 -12.36 -7.33
CA ALA A 148 26.23 -12.45 -6.92
C ALA A 148 26.61 -13.87 -6.50
N ALA A 149 25.76 -14.55 -5.74
CA ALA A 149 25.95 -15.95 -5.36
C ALA A 149 25.98 -16.88 -6.60
N PHE A 150 25.11 -16.64 -7.58
CA PHE A 150 25.07 -17.34 -8.86
C PHE A 150 26.33 -17.12 -9.70
N ALA A 151 26.80 -15.87 -9.81
CA ALA A 151 28.03 -15.54 -10.53
C ALA A 151 29.26 -16.22 -9.89
N MET A 152 29.35 -16.17 -8.55
CA MET A 152 30.40 -16.88 -7.81
C MET A 152 30.30 -18.40 -7.93
N TYR A 153 29.09 -18.95 -8.01
CA TYR A 153 28.86 -20.37 -8.22
C TYR A 153 29.31 -20.84 -9.60
N LEU A 154 28.93 -20.12 -10.67
CA LEU A 154 29.38 -20.41 -12.04
C LEU A 154 30.91 -20.34 -12.18
N TYR A 155 31.55 -19.40 -11.49
CA TYR A 155 33.00 -19.28 -11.45
C TYR A 155 33.69 -20.53 -10.86
N ASN A 156 33.05 -21.18 -9.88
CA ASN A 156 33.65 -22.29 -9.13
C ASN A 156 33.29 -23.71 -9.60
N ASN A 157 32.15 -23.90 -10.28
CA ASN A 157 31.66 -25.24 -10.63
C ASN A 157 31.47 -25.41 -12.14
N LYS A 158 32.26 -26.31 -12.73
CA LYS A 158 32.14 -26.74 -14.15
C LYS A 158 30.96 -27.68 -14.44
N TYR A 159 30.20 -28.10 -13.42
CA TYR A 159 29.36 -29.30 -13.46
C TYR A 159 27.85 -29.07 -13.33
N LEU A 160 27.38 -27.84 -13.12
CA LEU A 160 25.95 -27.54 -13.23
C LEU A 160 25.72 -26.78 -14.53
N THR A 161 24.80 -27.27 -15.36
CA THR A 161 24.42 -26.56 -16.59
C THR A 161 23.85 -25.20 -16.22
N ALA A 162 24.24 -24.16 -16.96
CA ALA A 162 23.80 -22.78 -16.71
C ALA A 162 22.27 -22.66 -16.56
N GLY A 163 21.50 -23.52 -17.25
CA GLY A 163 20.04 -23.58 -17.16
C GLY A 163 19.49 -23.86 -15.75
N TRP A 164 20.08 -24.79 -14.99
CA TRP A 164 19.60 -25.09 -13.63
C TRP A 164 19.75 -23.90 -12.69
N ALA A 165 20.90 -23.24 -12.76
CA ALA A 165 21.22 -22.17 -11.86
C ALA A 165 20.44 -20.88 -12.23
N ILE A 166 20.13 -20.65 -13.52
CA ILE A 166 19.18 -19.61 -13.97
C ILE A 166 17.77 -19.89 -13.42
N GLY A 167 17.32 -21.15 -13.49
CA GLY A 167 16.02 -21.56 -12.95
C GLY A 167 15.89 -21.27 -11.45
N VAL A 168 16.91 -21.63 -10.66
CA VAL A 168 16.94 -21.35 -9.21
C VAL A 168 16.93 -19.85 -8.92
N TYR A 169 17.71 -19.06 -9.64
CA TYR A 169 17.72 -17.59 -9.50
C TYR A 169 16.33 -16.99 -9.74
N PHE A 170 15.64 -17.44 -10.80
CA PHE A 170 14.32 -16.96 -11.15
C PHE A 170 13.29 -17.29 -10.06
N VAL A 171 13.30 -18.53 -9.56
CA VAL A 171 12.40 -18.96 -8.47
C VAL A 171 12.66 -18.16 -7.20
N LEU A 172 13.92 -17.97 -6.80
CA LEU A 172 14.26 -17.19 -5.60
C LEU A 172 13.85 -15.72 -5.73
N SER A 173 14.00 -15.13 -6.92
CA SER A 173 13.59 -13.75 -7.21
C SER A 173 12.07 -13.56 -7.15
N ILE A 174 11.29 -14.56 -7.60
CA ILE A 174 9.83 -14.53 -7.47
C ILE A 174 9.43 -14.66 -6.00
N LEU A 175 10.00 -15.64 -5.30
CA LEU A 175 9.69 -15.87 -3.89
C LEU A 175 10.03 -14.65 -3.02
N SER A 176 11.17 -14.01 -3.26
CA SER A 176 11.54 -12.79 -2.53
C SER A 176 10.56 -11.65 -2.79
N SER A 177 10.17 -11.41 -4.03
CA SER A 177 9.19 -10.37 -4.39
C SER A 177 7.86 -10.59 -3.67
N LEU A 178 7.34 -11.82 -3.66
CA LEU A 178 6.11 -12.18 -2.97
C LEU A 178 6.19 -11.96 -1.45
N VAL A 179 7.35 -12.26 -0.85
CA VAL A 179 7.57 -12.03 0.59
C VAL A 179 7.61 -10.55 0.91
N VAL A 180 8.22 -9.72 0.05
CA VAL A 180 8.30 -8.27 0.25
C VAL A 180 6.91 -7.63 0.26
N ASP A 181 6.06 -7.95 -0.72
CA ASP A 181 4.67 -7.46 -0.76
C ASP A 181 3.88 -7.84 0.48
N TYR A 182 4.14 -9.03 1.01
CA TYR A 182 3.45 -9.57 2.17
C TYR A 182 3.93 -9.00 3.52
N VAL A 183 5.24 -8.79 3.66
CA VAL A 183 5.89 -8.28 4.88
C VAL A 183 5.83 -6.76 4.96
N TYR A 184 6.01 -6.07 3.82
CA TYR A 184 6.05 -4.61 3.71
C TYR A 184 4.93 -4.10 2.79
N PRO A 185 3.65 -4.29 3.17
CA PRO A 185 2.54 -3.79 2.36
C PRO A 185 2.59 -2.26 2.31
N LYS A 186 2.39 -1.69 1.12
CA LYS A 186 2.37 -0.23 0.94
C LYS A 186 1.21 0.41 1.71
N VAL A 187 0.06 -0.26 1.79
CA VAL A 187 -1.06 0.13 2.64
C VAL A 187 -1.29 -0.97 3.67
N ASP A 188 -1.08 -0.63 4.93
CA ASP A 188 -1.31 -1.52 6.07
C ASP A 188 -2.53 -1.04 6.85
N ILE A 189 -3.63 -1.80 6.81
CA ILE A 189 -4.86 -1.42 7.51
C ILE A 189 -4.81 -1.98 8.94
N GLU A 190 -4.96 -1.12 9.94
CA GLU A 190 -4.96 -1.53 11.34
C GLU A 190 -6.15 -2.45 11.60
N SER A 191 -5.85 -3.72 11.85
CA SER A 191 -6.87 -4.74 12.08
C SER A 191 -6.74 -5.36 13.46
N SER A 192 -7.84 -5.89 13.98
CA SER A 192 -7.86 -6.62 15.26
C SER A 192 -7.17 -7.98 15.21
N ALA A 193 -6.64 -8.41 14.06
CA ALA A 193 -5.96 -9.68 13.91
C ALA A 193 -4.72 -9.74 14.82
N VAL A 194 -4.65 -10.77 15.65
CA VAL A 194 -3.38 -11.25 16.22
C VAL A 194 -2.45 -11.59 15.06
N ILE A 195 -1.19 -11.15 15.13
CA ILE A 195 -0.15 -11.32 14.11
C ILE A 195 -0.38 -12.64 13.35
N SER A 196 -0.72 -12.54 12.06
CA SER A 196 -1.12 -13.73 11.29
C SER A 196 0.02 -14.76 11.37
N PRO A 197 -0.24 -15.99 11.84
CA PRO A 197 0.76 -17.06 11.87
C PRO A 197 1.41 -17.28 10.50
N LYS A 198 0.67 -16.95 9.42
CA LYS A 198 1.18 -16.96 8.04
C LYS A 198 2.32 -15.96 7.80
N LYS A 199 2.31 -14.77 8.42
CA LYS A 199 3.41 -13.78 8.38
C LYS A 199 4.68 -14.33 9.05
N ILE A 200 4.50 -14.92 10.23
CA ILE A 200 5.60 -15.55 10.97
C ILE A 200 6.14 -16.77 10.20
N PHE A 201 5.25 -17.61 9.67
CA PHE A 201 5.63 -18.80 8.91
C PHE A 201 6.39 -18.45 7.62
N HIS A 202 5.91 -17.47 6.84
CA HIS A 202 6.63 -17.04 5.64
C HIS A 202 8.00 -16.46 5.98
N TYR A 203 8.10 -15.67 7.04
CA TYR A 203 9.39 -15.18 7.52
C TYR A 203 10.34 -16.32 7.90
N ILE A 204 9.86 -17.28 8.71
CA ILE A 204 10.64 -18.47 9.09
C ILE A 204 11.05 -19.26 7.85
N LEU A 205 10.13 -19.51 6.92
CA LEU A 205 10.41 -20.25 5.70
C LEU A 205 11.48 -19.55 4.85
N THR A 206 11.40 -18.24 4.68
CA THR A 206 12.42 -17.46 3.97
C THR A 206 13.78 -17.57 4.65
N VAL A 207 13.84 -17.42 5.98
CA VAL A 207 15.08 -17.56 6.76
C VAL A 207 15.66 -18.97 6.64
N VAL A 208 14.81 -20.01 6.73
CA VAL A 208 15.22 -21.42 6.62
C VAL A 208 15.76 -21.73 5.23
N VAL A 209 15.06 -21.32 4.16
CA VAL A 209 15.52 -21.54 2.78
C VAL A 209 16.87 -20.85 2.57
N ILE A 210 17.01 -19.58 2.96
CA ILE A 210 18.28 -18.86 2.85
C ILE A 210 19.37 -19.56 3.67
N GLY A 211 19.06 -20.00 4.90
CA GLY A 211 19.99 -20.72 5.78
C GLY A 211 20.50 -22.03 5.18
N ILE A 212 19.61 -22.84 4.59
CA ILE A 212 19.98 -24.10 3.91
C ILE A 212 20.92 -23.83 2.73
N PHE A 213 20.64 -22.81 1.93
CA PHE A 213 21.52 -22.43 0.81
C PHE A 213 22.91 -21.97 1.28
N VAL A 214 22.98 -21.15 2.34
CA VAL A 214 24.25 -20.70 2.92
C VAL A 214 25.03 -21.88 3.52
N ALA A 215 24.36 -22.76 4.25
CA ALA A 215 24.99 -23.93 4.87
C ALA A 215 25.55 -24.90 3.81
N GLY A 216 24.77 -25.21 2.77
CA GLY A 216 25.22 -26.05 1.65
C GLY A 216 26.42 -25.45 0.92
N PHE A 217 26.47 -24.13 0.78
CA PHE A 217 27.63 -23.43 0.21
C PHE A 217 28.88 -23.59 1.09
N ILE A 218 28.79 -23.34 2.41
CA ILE A 218 29.91 -23.50 3.35
C ILE A 218 30.44 -24.93 3.32
N GLN A 219 29.55 -25.92 3.36
CA GLN A 219 29.93 -27.33 3.32
C GLN A 219 30.67 -27.69 2.03
N SER A 220 30.26 -27.15 0.89
CA SER A 220 30.93 -27.39 -0.41
C SER A 220 32.34 -26.79 -0.53
N ARG A 221 32.65 -25.77 0.30
CA ARG A 221 33.94 -25.07 0.33
C ARG A 221 34.90 -25.64 1.38
N LEU A 222 34.39 -26.13 2.50
CA LEU A 222 35.23 -26.66 3.60
C LEU A 222 35.60 -28.14 3.43
N PHE A 223 34.83 -28.90 2.64
CA PHE A 223 35.01 -30.34 2.47
C PHE A 223 35.46 -30.76 1.05
N LYS A 224 36.07 -29.82 0.31
CA LYS A 224 36.87 -30.10 -0.90
C LYS A 224 38.33 -29.83 -0.58
#